data_AF-A0A534M679-F1
#
_entry.id   AF-A0A534M679-F1
#
_cell.length_a   1.000
_cell.length_b   1.000
_cell.length_c   1.000
_cell.angle_alpha   90.00
_cell.angle_beta   90.00
_cell.angle_gamma   90.00
#
_symmetry.space_group_name_H-M   'P 1'
#
loop_
_entity.id
_entity.type
_entity.pdbx_description
1 polymer ?
#
loop_
_entity_poly.entity_id
_entity_poly.type
_entity_poly.pdbx_seq_one_letter_code
_entity_poly.pdbx_strand_id
1 'polypeptide(L)'
;MTDSLGERIQRALPRARVVKAFNTVPNTQMVDPKFSGGTPDLMICGNDAAAKKAVAGIVKEFGWPGALDLGGIEGARWLEASVSLWVLVGMHIGRWDHAFKVVHG
;
A
#
# COMPACT_ATOMS: atom_id res chain seq x y z
N MET A 1 -16.24 -7.27 -5.79
CA MET A 1 -16.16 -5.81 -5.61
C MET A 1 -15.42 -5.24 -6.81
N THR A 2 -16.14 -4.66 -7.76
CA THR A 2 -15.59 -4.16 -9.04
C THR A 2 -15.22 -2.68 -9.00
N ASP A 3 -15.35 -2.02 -7.85
CA ASP A 3 -15.09 -0.59 -7.69
C ASP A 3 -14.48 -0.31 -6.33
N SER A 4 -13.22 0.13 -6.33
CA SER A 4 -12.47 0.47 -5.10
C SER A 4 -12.78 1.87 -4.61
N LEU A 5 -12.46 2.15 -3.35
CA LEU A 5 -12.50 3.52 -2.82
C LEU A 5 -11.53 4.44 -3.57
N GLY A 6 -10.33 3.94 -3.93
CA GLY A 6 -9.38 4.69 -4.74
C GLY A 6 -9.98 5.17 -6.07
N GLU A 7 -10.66 4.28 -6.80
CA GLU A 7 -11.34 4.64 -8.05
C GLU A 7 -12.48 5.63 -7.84
N ARG A 8 -13.30 5.45 -6.79
CA ARG A 8 -14.38 6.37 -6.44
C ARG A 8 -13.86 7.77 -6.15
N ILE A 9 -12.76 7.89 -5.39
CA ILE A 9 -12.12 9.18 -5.10
C ILE A 9 -11.57 9.80 -6.38
N GLN A 10 -10.91 9.03 -7.23
CA GLN A 10 -10.37 9.55 -8.49
C GLN A 10 -11.46 10.06 -9.43
N ARG A 11 -12.62 9.39 -9.51
CA ARG A 11 -13.77 9.87 -10.28
C ARG A 11 -14.44 11.10 -9.65
N ALA A 12 -14.54 11.16 -8.32
CA ALA A 12 -15.12 12.29 -7.61
C ALA A 12 -14.24 13.56 -7.70
N LEU A 13 -12.92 13.39 -7.85
CA LEU A 13 -11.93 14.46 -7.94
C LEU A 13 -11.12 14.31 -9.24
N PRO A 14 -11.71 14.55 -10.43
CA PRO A 14 -11.08 14.20 -11.72
C PRO A 14 -9.79 14.98 -12.02
N ARG A 15 -9.55 16.10 -11.33
CA ARG A 15 -8.31 16.89 -11.45
C ARG A 15 -7.23 16.47 -10.44
N ALA A 16 -7.59 15.73 -9.40
CA ALA A 16 -6.64 15.20 -8.43
C ALA A 16 -5.90 13.99 -9.03
N ARG A 17 -4.66 13.77 -8.59
CA ARG A 17 -3.85 12.61 -8.96
C ARG A 17 -3.83 11.66 -7.77
N VAL A 18 -4.73 10.69 -7.74
CA VAL A 18 -4.91 9.80 -6.59
C VAL A 18 -3.90 8.66 -6.62
N VAL A 19 -3.27 8.41 -5.47
CA VAL A 19 -2.37 7.26 -5.25
C VAL A 19 -2.79 6.53 -3.98
N LYS A 20 -2.92 5.21 -4.06
CA LYS A 20 -3.19 4.32 -2.92
C LYS A 20 -1.88 3.82 -2.31
N ALA A 21 -1.78 3.85 -0.98
CA ALA A 21 -0.64 3.34 -0.22
C ALA A 21 -1.05 2.99 1.23
N PHE A 22 -0.16 2.32 1.99
CA PHE A 22 -0.20 2.11 3.44
C PHE A 22 -1.36 1.29 4.04
N ASN A 23 -2.26 0.72 3.23
CA ASN A 23 -3.46 0.08 3.79
C ASN A 23 -3.21 -1.34 4.36
N THR A 24 -2.06 -1.96 4.09
CA THR A 24 -1.70 -3.33 4.52
C THR A 24 -0.53 -3.36 5.50
N VAL A 25 -0.38 -2.31 6.32
CA VAL A 25 0.69 -2.18 7.31
C VAL A 25 0.10 -1.65 8.61
N PRO A 26 0.66 -1.99 9.79
CA PRO A 26 0.16 -1.49 11.05
C PRO A 26 0.47 -0.01 11.22
N ASN A 27 -0.42 0.72 11.90
CA ASN A 27 -0.26 2.15 12.13
C ASN A 27 1.05 2.48 12.88
N THR A 28 1.49 1.61 13.79
CA THR A 28 2.74 1.79 14.55
C THR A 28 4.02 1.60 13.74
N GLN A 29 3.91 1.16 12.48
CA GLN A 29 5.04 0.92 11.57
C GLN A 29 4.86 1.68 10.25
N MET A 30 3.96 2.68 10.17
CA MET A 30 3.83 3.50 8.95
C MET A 30 5.07 4.37 8.70
N VAL A 31 5.75 4.79 9.77
CA VAL A 31 7.00 5.56 9.76
C VAL A 31 8.07 4.75 10.52
N ASP A 32 9.29 4.73 10.00
CA ASP A 32 10.43 3.96 10.49
C ASP A 32 10.12 2.46 10.70
N PRO A 33 9.58 1.77 9.67
CA PRO A 33 9.17 0.37 9.76
C PRO A 33 10.32 -0.58 10.07
N LYS A 34 10.11 -1.47 11.04
CA LYS A 34 11.07 -2.52 11.41
C LYS A 34 10.38 -3.87 11.57
N PHE A 35 10.72 -4.80 10.68
CA PHE A 35 10.24 -6.19 10.70
C PHE A 35 11.42 -7.16 10.83
N SER A 36 11.25 -8.23 11.61
CA SER A 36 12.31 -9.24 11.83
C SER A 36 12.72 -9.97 10.53
N GLY A 37 11.79 -10.15 9.59
CA GLY A 37 12.04 -10.72 8.25
C GLY A 37 12.58 -9.73 7.21
N GLY A 38 12.97 -8.52 7.65
CA GLY A 38 13.31 -7.38 6.81
C GLY A 38 12.08 -6.61 6.36
N THR A 39 12.24 -5.30 6.21
CA THR A 39 11.17 -4.41 5.76
C THR A 39 10.89 -4.64 4.28
N PRO A 40 9.64 -4.97 3.88
CA PRO A 40 9.29 -5.13 2.46
C PRO A 40 9.15 -3.77 1.76
N ASP A 41 9.16 -3.75 0.43
CA ASP A 41 8.69 -2.58 -0.31
C ASP A 41 7.18 -2.36 -0.06
N LEU A 42 6.78 -1.09 0.03
CA LEU A 42 5.37 -0.74 0.18
C LEU A 42 4.67 -0.83 -1.18
N MET A 43 3.56 -1.56 -1.27
CA MET A 43 2.78 -1.59 -2.51
C MET A 43 1.98 -0.29 -2.70
N ILE A 44 2.08 0.30 -3.89
CA ILE A 44 1.34 1.51 -4.27
C ILE A 44 0.65 1.33 -5.63
N CYS A 45 -0.37 2.13 -5.91
CA CYS A 45 -0.97 2.21 -7.26
C CYS A 45 -1.64 3.55 -7.52
N GLY A 46 -1.80 3.93 -8.79
CA GLY A 46 -2.37 5.22 -9.19
C GLY A 46 -2.11 5.53 -10.67
N ASN A 47 -2.92 6.41 -11.26
CA ASN A 47 -2.89 6.66 -12.70
C ASN A 47 -1.74 7.54 -13.17
N ASP A 48 -1.29 8.48 -12.34
CA ASP A 48 -0.29 9.49 -12.72
C ASP A 48 1.11 9.08 -12.25
N ALA A 49 2.05 8.96 -13.19
CA ALA A 49 3.41 8.53 -12.91
C ALA A 49 4.18 9.51 -12.00
N ALA A 50 3.96 10.82 -12.17
CA ALA A 50 4.64 11.83 -11.35
C ALA A 50 4.12 11.82 -9.91
N ALA A 51 2.81 11.65 -9.70
CA ALA A 51 2.21 11.49 -8.39
C ALA A 51 2.68 10.21 -7.70
N LYS A 52 2.75 9.08 -8.41
CA LYS A 52 3.33 7.84 -7.88
C LYS A 52 4.80 8.02 -7.49
N LYS A 53 5.59 8.73 -8.30
CA LYS A 53 6.99 9.06 -7.98
C LYS A 53 7.08 9.93 -6.71
N ALA A 54 6.21 10.92 -6.56
CA ALA A 54 6.15 11.75 -5.36
C ALA A 54 5.81 10.93 -4.11
N VAL A 55 4.80 10.06 -4.20
CA VAL A 55 4.42 9.16 -3.10
C VAL A 55 5.52 8.15 -2.79
N ALA A 56 6.21 7.60 -3.79
CA ALA A 56 7.37 6.74 -3.58
C ALA A 56 8.51 7.48 -2.85
N GLY A 57 8.65 8.79 -3.06
CA GLY A 57 9.53 9.66 -2.29
C GLY A 57 9.12 9.71 -0.82
N ILE A 58 7.84 9.98 -0.53
CA ILE A 58 7.28 9.98 0.84
C ILE A 58 7.49 8.62 1.52
N VAL A 59 7.25 7.52 0.79
CA VAL A 59 7.47 6.15 1.29
C VAL A 59 8.92 5.96 1.75
N LYS A 60 9.90 6.43 0.96
CA LYS A 60 11.32 6.39 1.35
C LYS A 60 11.64 7.32 2.53
N GLU A 61 11.09 8.53 2.54
CA GLU A 61 11.23 9.47 3.67
C GLU A 61 10.67 8.88 4.97
N PHE A 62 9.64 8.04 4.88
CA PHE A 62 9.06 7.32 6.02
C PHE A 62 9.83 6.07 6.41
N GLY A 63 11.02 5.84 5.84
CA GLY A 63 11.92 4.75 6.23
C GLY A 63 11.66 3.41 5.54
N TRP A 64 10.74 3.34 4.58
CA TRP A 64 10.55 2.14 3.76
C TRP A 64 11.67 2.03 2.70
N PRO A 65 12.11 0.81 2.31
CA PRO A 65 13.16 0.65 1.28
C PRO A 65 12.76 1.23 -0.08
N GLY A 66 11.49 1.13 -0.43
CA GLY A 66 10.96 1.54 -1.71
C GLY A 66 9.46 1.29 -1.83
N ALA A 67 8.95 1.57 -3.02
CA ALA A 67 7.56 1.34 -3.38
C ALA A 67 7.47 0.39 -4.58
N LEU A 68 6.66 -0.65 -4.45
CA LEU A 68 6.30 -1.54 -5.55
C LEU A 68 5.05 -1.00 -6.25
N ASP A 69 5.21 -0.51 -7.47
CA ASP A 69 4.12 0.05 -8.27
C ASP A 69 3.28 -1.04 -8.94
N LEU A 70 2.01 -1.13 -8.56
CA LEU A 70 1.04 -2.10 -9.10
C LEU A 70 0.24 -1.57 -10.30
N GLY A 71 0.61 -0.42 -10.87
CA GLY A 71 -0.01 0.15 -12.06
C GLY A 71 -1.05 1.22 -11.73
N GLY A 72 -2.19 1.18 -12.44
CA GLY A 72 -3.27 2.16 -12.37
C GLY A 72 -4.06 2.14 -11.06
N ILE A 73 -5.00 3.08 -10.91
CA ILE A 73 -5.83 3.20 -9.71
C ILE A 73 -6.70 1.96 -9.46
N GLU A 74 -6.96 1.15 -10.49
CA GLU A 74 -7.64 -0.14 -10.42
C GLU A 74 -6.91 -1.15 -9.52
N GLY A 75 -5.59 -0.99 -9.35
CA GLY A 75 -4.80 -1.75 -8.38
C GLY A 75 -5.29 -1.60 -6.94
N ALA A 76 -5.99 -0.50 -6.63
CA ALA A 76 -6.55 -0.25 -5.32
C ALA A 76 -7.61 -1.29 -4.93
N ARG A 77 -8.28 -1.93 -5.90
CA ARG A 77 -9.22 -3.03 -5.63
C ARG A 77 -8.54 -4.18 -4.90
N TRP A 78 -7.35 -4.56 -5.36
CA TRP A 78 -6.59 -5.69 -4.80
C TRP A 78 -5.94 -5.32 -3.48
N LEU A 79 -5.39 -4.10 -3.39
CA LEU A 79 -4.84 -3.59 -2.14
C LEU A 79 -5.93 -3.48 -1.06
N GLU A 80 -7.09 -2.92 -1.37
CA GLU A 80 -8.20 -2.79 -0.41
C GLU A 80 -8.75 -4.14 0.03
N ALA A 81 -8.94 -5.07 -0.92
CA ALA A 81 -9.40 -6.41 -0.61
C ALA A 81 -8.40 -7.20 0.27
N SER A 82 -7.09 -6.94 0.13
CA SER A 82 -6.07 -7.64 0.91
C SER A 82 -6.03 -7.23 2.38
N VAL A 83 -6.69 -6.14 2.81
CA VAL A 83 -6.82 -5.77 4.22
C VAL A 83 -7.50 -6.88 5.02
N SER A 84 -8.57 -7.47 4.48
CA SER A 84 -9.26 -8.57 5.16
C SER A 84 -8.35 -9.78 5.36
N LEU A 85 -7.48 -10.07 4.39
CA LEU A 85 -6.45 -11.10 4.53
C LEU A 85 -5.40 -10.70 5.57
N TRP A 86 -4.93 -9.45 5.56
CA TRP A 86 -4.00 -8.92 6.55
C TRP A 86 -4.55 -9.04 7.98
N VAL A 87 -5.83 -8.69 8.17
CA VAL A 87 -6.53 -8.82 9.46
C VAL A 87 -6.63 -10.29 9.87
N LEU A 88 -7.03 -11.19 8.97
CA LEU A 88 -7.14 -12.61 9.26
C LEU A 88 -5.80 -13.22 9.70
N VAL A 89 -4.71 -12.87 9.01
CA VAL A 89 -3.35 -13.27 9.40
C VAL A 89 -3.04 -12.78 10.81
N GLY A 90 -3.31 -11.50 11.10
CA GLY A 90 -3.03 -10.92 12.41
C GLY A 90 -3.80 -11.59 13.55
N MET A 91 -5.09 -11.88 13.32
CA MET A 91 -5.91 -12.65 14.26
C MET A 91 -5.35 -14.06 14.48
N HIS A 92 -4.90 -14.74 13.42
CA HIS A 92 -4.42 -16.12 13.50
C HIS A 92 -3.08 -16.24 14.23
N ILE A 93 -2.15 -15.32 14.00
CA ILE A 93 -0.82 -15.33 14.64
C ILE A 93 -0.80 -14.61 16.00
N GLY A 94 -1.91 -13.95 16.39
CA GLY A 94 -2.01 -13.19 17.64
C GLY A 94 -1.13 -11.94 17.67
N ARG A 95 -0.78 -11.38 16.51
CA ARG A 95 0.09 -10.21 16.36
C ARG A 95 -0.41 -9.30 15.25
N TRP A 96 -0.19 -8.00 15.40
CA TRP A 96 -0.59 -6.99 14.41
C TRP A 96 0.60 -6.32 13.73
N ASP A 97 1.83 -6.62 14.16
CA ASP A 97 3.08 -6.06 13.66
C ASP A 97 3.64 -6.84 12.46
N HIS A 98 2.79 -7.14 11.47
CA HIS A 98 3.14 -7.87 10.26
C HIS A 98 2.82 -7.08 8.99
N ALA A 99 3.52 -7.43 7.90
CA ALA A 99 3.29 -6.90 6.57
C ALA A 99 3.50 -8.01 5.53
N PHE A 100 2.93 -7.82 4.34
CA PHE A 100 3.17 -8.73 3.22
C PHE A 100 4.47 -8.37 2.50
N LYS A 101 5.24 -9.39 2.12
CA LYS A 101 6.45 -9.25 1.30
C LYS A 101 6.25 -10.00 0.00
N VAL A 102 6.44 -9.31 -1.12
CA VAL A 102 6.53 -9.95 -2.43
C VAL A 102 7.93 -10.53 -2.58
N VAL A 103 8.03 -11.82 -2.92
CA VAL A 103 9.29 -12.52 -3.18
C VAL A 103 9.34 -12.82 -4.67
N HIS A 104 10.40 -12.40 -5.34
CA HIS A 104 10.65 -12.63 -6.75
C HIS A 104 12.12 -13.05 -6.96
N GLY A 105 12.41 -13.69 -8.10
CA GLY A 105 13.75 -14.13 -8.48
C GLY A 105 14.65 -13.02 -9.00
#